data_AF-A0A8H4NJH9-F1
#
_entry.id   AF-A0A8H4NJH9-F1
#
_cell.length_a   1.000
_cell.length_b   1.000
_cell.length_c   1.000
_cell.angle_alpha   90.00
_cell.angle_beta   90.00
_cell.angle_gamma   90.00
#
_symmetry.space_group_name_H-M   'P 1'
#
loop_
_entity.id
_entity.type
_entity.pdbx_description
1 polymer ?
#
loop_
_entity_poly.entity_id
_entity_poly.type
_entity_poly.pdbx_seq_one_letter_code
_entity_poly.pdbx_strand_id
1 'polypeptide(L)'
;MNLVSVERDWVIVVAHSDPAALRTMNSQMRRIDLVCKLLGPFFIGILDGVSTETAILVNLTMNCASVVIEYFTIAKVYYQVPELQHPKTTPHIVQHSNADGQQTRQSAWVSFKKAMQKASSDIRLYFTHPVFAPSFSIALLYCTVLSFGGVMVTYLLASGYTPAQIAAMRTVSVTLEVLATWIGPWLMKRIGPVRAGIWFLSWQLGCLTVGIFIFWRYADNILVSTLGLICGSIFSRIGLWGVDLSAQVIIQEEVEAENRGAFSAVEASWQNVFEMCSYTSTIIFSSPSQFHNPTALSITAVFFAWVLYSSFVKKRRGHLVHWPTCMSPEKQQATMDELFESMPLRRREGL
;
A
#
# COMPACT_ATOMS: atom_id res chain seq x y z
N MET A 1 -2.54 13.86 9.47
CA MET A 1 -3.66 14.67 8.92
C MET A 1 -3.39 15.04 7.47
N ASN A 2 -2.22 15.59 7.13
CA ASN A 2 -1.87 16.02 5.76
C ASN A 2 -1.90 14.89 4.72
N LEU A 3 -1.46 13.67 5.07
CA LEU A 3 -1.55 12.51 4.18
C LEU A 3 -3.01 12.15 3.83
N VAL A 4 -3.94 12.30 4.77
CA VAL A 4 -5.35 11.96 4.53
C VAL A 4 -6.07 13.11 3.80
N SER A 5 -5.86 14.35 4.25
CA SER A 5 -6.58 15.51 3.72
C SER A 5 -6.00 16.02 2.39
N VAL A 6 -4.68 16.01 2.21
CA VAL A 6 -4.03 16.56 1.01
C VAL A 6 -3.73 15.45 0.02
N GLU A 7 -2.91 14.47 0.40
CA GLU A 7 -2.43 13.43 -0.53
C GLU A 7 -3.55 12.49 -1.01
N ARG A 8 -4.45 12.06 -0.12
CA ARG A 8 -5.53 11.15 -0.49
C ARG A 8 -6.79 11.82 -1.03
N ASP A 9 -7.08 13.05 -0.62
CA ASP A 9 -8.34 13.71 -0.93
C ASP A 9 -8.20 14.85 -1.94
N TRP A 10 -7.30 15.81 -1.72
CA TRP A 10 -7.13 16.96 -2.62
C TRP A 10 -6.55 16.56 -3.98
N VAL A 11 -5.67 15.55 -4.03
CA VAL A 11 -5.04 15.12 -5.30
C VAL A 11 -6.07 14.74 -6.35
N ILE A 12 -7.19 14.13 -5.96
CA ILE A 12 -8.26 13.82 -6.92
C ILE A 12 -8.89 15.08 -7.49
N VAL A 13 -9.15 16.07 -6.62
CA VAL A 13 -9.86 17.29 -7.00
C VAL A 13 -8.97 18.09 -7.95
N VAL A 14 -7.67 18.16 -7.64
CA VAL A 14 -6.67 18.82 -8.50
C VAL A 14 -6.52 18.11 -9.85
N ALA A 15 -6.71 16.79 -9.92
CA ALA A 15 -6.63 16.03 -11.16
C ALA A 15 -7.85 16.20 -12.09
N HIS A 16 -8.90 16.94 -11.69
CA HIS A 16 -10.09 17.25 -12.50
C HIS A 16 -10.65 16.05 -13.29
N SER A 17 -10.85 14.91 -12.60
CA SER A 17 -11.34 13.65 -13.19
C SER A 17 -10.47 13.02 -14.29
N ASP A 18 -9.22 13.47 -14.50
CA ASP A 18 -8.29 12.81 -15.42
C ASP A 18 -7.54 11.65 -14.73
N PRO A 19 -7.84 10.38 -15.06
CA PRO A 19 -7.18 9.23 -14.46
C PRO A 19 -5.70 9.11 -14.84
N ALA A 20 -5.24 9.74 -15.92
CA ALA A 20 -3.83 9.76 -16.30
C ALA A 20 -3.03 10.77 -15.44
N ALA A 21 -3.59 11.97 -15.22
CA ALA A 21 -3.03 12.95 -14.30
C ALA A 21 -2.97 12.41 -12.87
N LEU A 22 -4.06 11.79 -12.38
CA LEU A 22 -4.12 11.20 -11.04
C LEU A 22 -3.02 10.16 -10.80
N ARG A 23 -2.86 9.21 -11.72
CA ARG A 23 -1.78 8.20 -11.66
C ARG A 23 -0.39 8.83 -11.65
N THR A 24 -0.20 9.88 -12.45
CA THR A 24 1.08 10.59 -12.52
C THR A 24 1.37 11.30 -11.21
N MET A 25 0.41 12.04 -10.65
CA MET A 25 0.56 12.74 -9.37
C MET A 25 0.85 11.77 -8.22
N ASN A 26 0.08 10.69 -8.07
CA ASN A 26 0.33 9.67 -7.05
C ASN A 26 1.75 9.08 -7.16
N SER A 27 2.19 8.76 -8.37
CA SER A 27 3.55 8.23 -8.59
C SER A 27 4.64 9.25 -8.25
N GLN A 28 4.44 10.53 -8.56
CA GLN A 28 5.39 11.60 -8.24
C GLN A 28 5.47 11.86 -6.75
N MET A 29 4.34 11.89 -6.04
CA MET A 29 4.30 12.06 -4.58
C MET A 29 5.03 10.92 -3.88
N ARG A 30 4.74 9.67 -4.27
CA ARG A 30 5.46 8.50 -3.75
C ARG A 30 6.96 8.57 -4.05
N ARG A 31 7.36 8.99 -5.24
CA ARG A 31 8.78 9.13 -5.60
C ARG A 31 9.49 10.15 -4.70
N ILE A 32 8.84 11.28 -4.42
CA ILE A 32 9.39 12.30 -3.50
C ILE A 32 9.54 11.72 -2.09
N ASP A 33 8.51 11.05 -1.56
CA ASP A 33 8.55 10.39 -0.24
C ASP A 33 9.72 9.40 -0.12
N LEU A 34 9.91 8.55 -1.13
CA LEU A 34 10.99 7.55 -1.14
C LEU A 34 12.38 8.19 -1.20
N VAL A 35 12.56 9.22 -2.02
CA VAL A 35 13.83 9.95 -2.11
C VAL A 35 14.14 10.63 -0.77
N CYS A 36 13.15 11.27 -0.15
CA CYS A 36 13.31 11.87 1.18
C CYS A 36 13.63 10.83 2.26
N LYS A 37 13.01 9.65 2.22
CA LYS A 37 13.31 8.53 3.14
C LYS A 37 14.72 7.96 2.99
N LEU A 38 15.35 8.15 1.83
CA LEU A 38 16.75 7.81 1.59
C LEU A 38 17.69 8.92 2.06
N LEU A 39 17.44 10.15 1.61
CA LEU A 39 18.32 11.30 1.85
C LEU A 39 18.27 11.79 3.30
N GLY A 40 17.12 11.69 3.97
CA GLY A 40 16.92 12.18 5.34
C GLY A 40 17.93 11.61 6.34
N PRO A 41 18.01 10.28 6.52
CA PRO A 41 18.99 9.67 7.42
C PRO A 41 20.44 9.97 7.05
N PHE A 42 20.75 10.08 5.76
CA PHE A 42 22.10 10.42 5.29
C PHE A 42 22.50 11.85 5.68
N PHE A 43 21.59 12.81 5.45
CA PHE A 43 21.81 14.21 5.81
C PHE A 43 21.99 14.38 7.32
N ILE A 44 21.12 13.74 8.13
CA ILE A 44 21.23 13.78 9.59
C ILE A 44 22.53 13.12 10.07
N GLY A 45 22.95 12.00 9.47
CA GLY A 45 24.20 11.33 9.83
C GLY A 45 25.45 12.18 9.58
N ILE A 46 25.48 12.97 8.50
CA ILE A 46 26.58 13.92 8.25
C ILE A 46 26.62 15.01 9.32
N LEU A 47 25.46 15.59 9.66
CA LEU A 47 25.40 16.65 10.68
C LEU A 47 25.78 16.14 12.07
N ASP A 48 25.33 14.93 12.44
CA ASP A 48 25.67 14.30 13.71
C ASP A 48 27.17 13.98 13.81
N GLY A 49 27.79 13.60 12.69
CA GLY A 49 29.24 13.39 12.60
C GLY A 49 30.09 14.64 12.85
N VAL A 50 29.51 15.84 12.71
CA VAL A 50 30.17 17.11 13.09
C VAL A 50 29.90 17.42 14.56
N SER A 51 28.62 17.44 14.96
CA SER A 51 28.18 17.62 16.34
C SER A 51 26.71 17.27 16.47
N THR A 52 26.37 16.44 17.46
CA THR A 52 24.99 16.07 17.77
C THR A 52 24.12 17.29 18.13
N GLU A 53 24.69 18.29 18.82
CA GLU A 53 23.96 19.52 19.16
C GLU A 53 23.59 20.30 17.90
N THR A 54 24.53 20.42 16.96
CA THR A 54 24.29 21.07 15.67
C THR A 54 23.25 20.31 14.84
N ALA A 55 23.31 18.97 14.82
CA ALA A 55 22.32 18.15 14.12
C ALA A 55 20.90 18.35 14.66
N ILE A 56 20.75 18.40 15.99
CA ILE A 56 19.47 18.66 16.66
C ILE A 56 18.95 20.06 16.31
N LEU A 57 19.80 21.09 16.44
CA LEU A 57 19.41 22.48 16.18
C LEU A 57 18.99 22.67 14.71
N VAL A 58 19.80 22.17 13.77
CA VAL A 58 19.49 22.25 12.34
C VAL A 58 18.20 21.51 12.01
N ASN A 59 17.99 20.31 12.56
CA ASN A 59 16.74 19.56 12.35
C ASN A 59 15.52 20.31 12.91
N LEU A 60 15.63 20.93 14.08
CA LEU A 60 14.57 21.75 14.64
C LEU A 60 14.26 22.95 13.74
N THR A 61 15.27 23.72 13.35
CA THR A 61 15.09 24.88 12.46
C THR A 61 14.48 24.49 11.12
N MET A 62 14.95 23.40 10.52
CA MET A 62 14.42 22.88 9.25
C MET A 62 12.95 22.47 9.37
N ASN A 63 12.56 21.77 10.44
CA ASN A 63 11.16 21.39 10.65
C ASN A 63 10.27 22.62 10.85
N CYS A 64 10.69 23.59 11.67
CA CYS A 64 9.95 24.84 11.86
C CYS A 64 9.78 25.62 10.55
N ALA A 65 10.85 25.74 9.75
CA ALA A 65 10.78 26.39 8.44
C ALA A 65 9.88 25.63 7.47
N SER A 66 9.93 24.29 7.49
CA SER A 66 9.12 23.44 6.61
C SER A 66 7.63 23.60 6.86
N VAL A 67 7.20 23.71 8.12
CA VAL A 67 5.79 23.96 8.47
C VAL A 67 5.29 25.29 7.89
N VAL A 68 6.10 26.33 7.95
CA VAL A 68 5.75 27.65 7.39
C VAL A 68 5.60 27.56 5.87
N ILE A 69 6.56 26.95 5.19
CA ILE A 69 6.54 26.77 3.74
C ILE A 69 5.35 25.90 3.32
N GLU A 70 5.10 24.81 4.04
CA GLU A 70 3.97 23.89 3.80
C GLU A 70 2.65 24.65 3.89
N TYR A 71 2.44 25.44 4.94
CA TYR A 71 1.23 26.23 5.14
C TYR A 71 0.97 27.18 3.96
N PHE A 72 1.97 27.97 3.55
CA PHE A 72 1.81 28.90 2.44
C PHE A 72 1.55 28.18 1.11
N THR A 73 2.18 27.03 0.90
CA THR A 73 2.00 26.23 -0.33
C THR A 73 0.60 25.62 -0.40
N ILE A 74 0.11 25.04 0.70
CA ILE A 74 -1.25 24.50 0.81
C ILE A 74 -2.28 25.62 0.62
N ALA A 75 -2.08 26.78 1.26
CA ALA A 75 -2.97 27.93 1.10
C ALA A 75 -3.01 28.40 -0.36
N LYS A 76 -1.85 28.47 -1.04
CA LYS A 76 -1.79 28.83 -2.46
C LYS A 76 -2.57 27.84 -3.33
N VAL A 77 -2.43 26.53 -3.11
CA VAL A 77 -3.19 25.51 -3.86
C VAL A 77 -4.69 25.64 -3.61
N TYR A 78 -5.10 25.86 -2.35
CA TYR A 78 -6.50 26.07 -1.98
C TYR A 78 -7.14 27.27 -2.69
N TYR A 79 -6.41 28.38 -2.81
CA TYR A 79 -6.92 29.56 -3.52
C TYR A 79 -6.88 29.43 -5.05
N GLN A 80 -6.01 28.58 -5.58
CA GLN A 80 -5.87 28.36 -7.02
C GLN A 80 -6.87 27.35 -7.61
N VAL A 81 -7.42 26.46 -6.80
CA VAL A 81 -8.38 25.43 -7.23
C VAL A 81 -9.74 25.71 -6.57
N PRO A 82 -10.67 26.40 -7.25
CA PRO A 82 -11.97 26.78 -6.68
C PRO A 82 -12.79 25.57 -6.19
N GLU A 83 -12.64 24.41 -6.83
CA GLU A 83 -13.32 23.17 -6.44
C GLU A 83 -13.00 22.70 -5.00
N LEU A 84 -11.82 23.05 -4.48
CA LEU A 84 -11.45 22.74 -3.09
C LEU A 84 -12.17 23.62 -2.06
N GLN A 85 -12.72 24.75 -2.48
CA GLN A 85 -13.38 25.73 -1.60
C GLN A 85 -14.85 25.42 -1.40
N HIS A 86 -15.45 24.59 -2.26
CA HIS A 86 -16.82 24.17 -2.10
C HIS A 86 -16.94 23.19 -0.92
N PRO A 87 -17.84 23.44 0.04
CA PRO A 87 -18.12 22.47 1.09
C PRO A 87 -18.57 21.15 0.44
N LYS A 88 -17.97 20.04 0.87
CA LYS A 88 -18.45 18.70 0.50
C LYS A 88 -19.92 18.62 0.91
N THR A 89 -20.82 18.43 -0.06
CA THR A 89 -22.27 18.45 0.18
C THR A 89 -22.64 17.30 1.11
N THR A 90 -22.80 17.59 2.39
CA THR A 90 -23.47 16.70 3.34
C THR A 90 -24.95 16.63 2.94
N PRO A 91 -25.57 15.46 2.74
CA PRO A 91 -27.02 15.35 2.65
C PRO A 91 -27.61 15.97 3.92
N HIS A 92 -28.49 16.95 3.72
CA HIS A 92 -29.20 17.72 4.73
C HIS A 92 -29.66 16.88 5.94
N ILE A 93 -29.04 17.09 7.09
CA ILE A 93 -29.78 17.06 8.36
C ILE A 93 -30.19 18.51 8.62
N VAL A 94 -31.43 18.84 8.25
CA VAL A 94 -32.10 20.06 8.67
C VAL A 94 -32.21 20.02 10.20
N GLN A 95 -31.25 20.64 10.89
CA GLN A 95 -31.36 20.94 12.30
C GLN A 95 -32.26 22.18 12.44
N HIS A 96 -33.57 21.95 12.57
CA HIS A 96 -34.41 22.90 13.28
C HIS A 96 -34.02 22.86 14.75
N SER A 97 -33.14 23.76 15.17
CA SER A 97 -32.90 24.02 16.59
C SER A 97 -33.39 25.43 16.91
N ASN A 98 -34.63 25.50 17.40
CA ASN A 98 -35.06 26.60 18.23
C ASN A 98 -34.23 26.61 19.52
N ALA A 99 -33.96 27.83 19.99
CA ALA A 99 -33.21 28.14 21.19
C ALA A 99 -33.74 27.39 22.42
N ASP A 100 -32.83 26.93 23.27
CA ASP A 100 -32.83 27.34 24.68
C ASP A 100 -31.49 27.01 25.36
N GLY A 101 -30.95 28.01 26.05
CA GLY A 101 -29.68 27.94 26.76
C GLY A 101 -29.85 27.33 28.14
N GLN A 102 -29.24 26.16 28.36
CA GLN A 102 -28.85 25.62 29.68
C GLN A 102 -28.21 24.23 29.49
N GLN A 103 -26.88 24.10 29.23
CA GLN A 103 -26.14 22.82 29.43
C GLN A 103 -24.64 22.89 29.08
N THR A 104 -23.82 23.62 29.84
CA THR A 104 -22.36 23.65 29.58
C THR A 104 -21.59 22.46 30.19
N ARG A 105 -22.25 21.55 30.94
CA ARG A 105 -21.59 20.40 31.62
C ARG A 105 -22.01 19.00 31.12
N GLN A 106 -23.08 18.87 30.33
CA GLN A 106 -23.45 17.63 29.62
C GLN A 106 -22.81 17.50 28.22
N SER A 107 -22.09 18.54 27.78
CA SER A 107 -21.50 18.66 26.45
C SER A 107 -20.44 17.59 26.12
N ALA A 108 -19.58 17.21 27.08
CA ALA A 108 -18.46 16.29 26.81
C ALA A 108 -18.92 14.84 26.55
N TRP A 109 -19.85 14.32 27.34
CA TRP A 109 -20.39 12.96 27.17
C TRP A 109 -21.27 12.83 25.93
N VAL A 110 -22.07 13.86 25.62
CA VAL A 110 -22.86 13.89 24.39
C VAL A 110 -21.95 14.02 23.17
N SER A 111 -20.88 14.81 23.25
CA SER A 111 -19.87 14.93 22.18
C SER A 111 -19.08 13.64 21.99
N PHE A 112 -18.70 12.96 23.08
CA PHE A 112 -18.06 11.64 23.02
C PHE A 112 -18.99 10.59 22.40
N LYS A 113 -20.26 10.54 22.83
CA LYS A 113 -21.26 9.64 22.25
C LYS A 113 -21.47 9.90 20.76
N LYS A 114 -21.55 11.18 20.36
CA LYS A 114 -21.63 11.59 18.95
C LYS A 114 -20.37 11.19 18.17
N ALA A 115 -19.18 11.38 18.73
CA ALA A 115 -17.92 10.98 18.11
C ALA A 115 -17.83 9.46 17.94
N MET A 116 -18.23 8.69 18.96
CA MET A 116 -18.24 7.22 18.91
C MET A 116 -19.29 6.69 17.92
N GLN A 117 -20.45 7.34 17.84
CA GLN A 117 -21.48 7.02 16.85
C GLN A 117 -21.00 7.32 15.43
N LYS A 118 -20.31 8.45 15.22
CA LYS A 118 -19.69 8.80 13.94
C LYS A 118 -18.60 7.79 13.56
N ALA A 119 -17.70 7.46 14.47
CA ALA A 119 -16.66 6.46 14.27
C ALA A 119 -17.27 5.09 13.92
N SER A 120 -18.32 4.66 14.63
CA SER A 120 -19.04 3.41 14.32
C SER A 120 -19.69 3.45 12.93
N SER A 121 -20.23 4.59 12.51
CA SER A 121 -20.78 4.77 11.17
C SER A 121 -19.70 4.69 10.10
N ASP A 122 -18.55 5.31 10.33
CA ASP A 122 -17.43 5.34 9.38
C ASP A 122 -16.78 3.95 9.24
N ILE A 123 -16.66 3.22 10.35
CA ILE A 123 -16.22 1.82 10.35
C ILE A 123 -17.21 0.95 9.57
N ARG A 124 -18.51 1.11 9.83
CA ARG A 124 -19.54 0.36 9.10
C ARG A 124 -19.46 0.65 7.60
N LEU A 125 -19.35 1.93 7.23
CA LEU A 125 -19.19 2.37 5.85
C LEU A 125 -17.99 1.68 5.20
N TYR A 126 -16.83 1.71 5.85
CA TYR A 126 -15.59 1.06 5.38
C TYR A 126 -15.78 -0.42 5.07
N PHE A 127 -16.36 -1.20 6.00
CA PHE A 127 -16.55 -2.64 5.82
C PHE A 127 -17.63 -3.00 4.78
N THR A 128 -18.60 -2.12 4.55
CA THR A 128 -19.64 -2.34 3.54
C THR A 128 -19.24 -1.90 2.14
N HIS A 129 -18.19 -1.07 2.01
CA HIS A 129 -17.81 -0.48 0.74
C HIS A 129 -17.24 -1.54 -0.24
N PRO A 130 -17.54 -1.46 -1.56
CA PRO A 130 -17.03 -2.41 -2.55
C PRO A 130 -15.49 -2.46 -2.65
N VAL A 131 -14.78 -1.36 -2.33
CA VAL A 131 -13.31 -1.29 -2.27
C VAL A 131 -12.69 -1.68 -0.93
N PHE A 132 -13.47 -2.26 -0.02
CA PHE A 132 -12.96 -2.76 1.26
C PHE A 132 -11.75 -3.69 1.06
N ALA A 133 -11.88 -4.67 0.16
CA ALA A 133 -10.87 -5.71 -0.03
C ALA A 133 -9.49 -5.18 -0.49
N PRO A 134 -9.35 -4.32 -1.52
CA PRO A 134 -8.05 -3.76 -1.87
C PRO A 134 -7.48 -2.89 -0.74
N SER A 135 -8.29 -2.06 -0.07
CA SER A 135 -7.85 -1.23 1.06
C SER A 135 -7.34 -2.07 2.24
N PHE A 136 -8.12 -3.05 2.68
CA PHE A 136 -7.77 -3.91 3.80
C PHE A 136 -6.59 -4.85 3.46
N SER A 137 -6.44 -5.25 2.20
CA SER A 137 -5.25 -5.97 1.73
C SER A 137 -4.00 -5.14 1.93
N ILE A 138 -4.00 -3.84 1.57
CA ILE A 138 -2.88 -2.94 1.85
C ILE A 138 -2.64 -2.81 3.36
N ALA A 139 -3.70 -2.65 4.15
CA ALA A 139 -3.56 -2.59 5.60
C ALA A 139 -2.85 -3.82 6.17
N LEU A 140 -3.20 -5.03 5.72
CA LEU A 140 -2.52 -6.27 6.11
C LEU A 140 -1.02 -6.27 5.78
N LEU A 141 -0.60 -5.63 4.68
CA LEU A 141 0.82 -5.56 4.30
C LEU A 141 1.67 -4.74 5.27
N TYR A 142 1.07 -3.91 6.13
CA TYR A 142 1.76 -3.23 7.23
C TYR A 142 2.11 -4.18 8.38
N CYS A 143 1.48 -5.36 8.45
CA CYS A 143 1.86 -6.41 9.39
C CYS A 143 3.11 -7.15 8.88
N THR A 144 4.26 -6.46 8.89
CA THR A 144 5.50 -7.02 8.39
C THR A 144 6.71 -6.56 9.21
N VAL A 145 7.63 -7.48 9.49
CA VAL A 145 8.97 -7.17 10.02
C VAL A 145 10.02 -7.16 8.92
N LEU A 146 9.65 -7.52 7.69
CA LEU A 146 10.55 -7.75 6.57
C LEU A 146 10.78 -6.46 5.80
N SER A 147 11.20 -5.41 6.50
CA SER A 147 11.60 -4.14 5.90
C SER A 147 12.80 -3.54 6.59
N PHE A 148 13.59 -2.75 5.86
CA PHE A 148 14.74 -2.00 6.39
C PHE A 148 14.34 -0.87 7.36
N GLY A 149 13.30 -1.09 8.16
CA GLY A 149 12.98 -0.35 9.38
C GLY A 149 13.71 -0.95 10.58
N GLY A 150 13.38 -0.45 11.78
CA GLY A 150 14.10 -0.75 13.02
C GLY A 150 14.26 -2.25 13.29
N VAL A 151 13.18 -3.03 13.18
CA VAL A 151 13.17 -4.46 13.51
C VAL A 151 14.18 -5.27 12.69
N MET A 152 14.12 -5.19 11.35
CA MET A 152 15.03 -5.97 10.50
C MET A 152 16.48 -5.49 10.66
N VAL A 153 16.69 -4.18 10.79
CA VAL A 153 18.02 -3.62 11.03
C VAL A 153 18.61 -4.16 12.33
N THR A 154 17.83 -4.17 13.42
CA THR A 154 18.26 -4.75 14.70
C THR A 154 18.58 -6.23 14.58
N TYR A 155 17.76 -7.00 13.85
CA TYR A 155 18.04 -8.41 13.59
C TYR A 155 19.35 -8.62 12.80
N LEU A 156 19.60 -7.82 11.77
CA LEU A 156 20.83 -7.91 10.97
C LEU A 156 22.07 -7.52 11.79
N LEU A 157 21.98 -6.48 12.63
CA LEU A 157 23.05 -6.13 13.57
C LEU A 157 23.34 -7.28 14.54
N ALA A 158 22.29 -7.88 15.11
CA ALA A 158 22.42 -9.04 15.99
C ALA A 158 22.99 -10.28 15.28
N SER A 159 22.82 -10.37 13.95
CA SER A 159 23.37 -11.43 13.11
C SER A 159 24.82 -11.17 12.66
N GLY A 160 25.43 -10.05 13.07
CA GLY A 160 26.84 -9.72 12.80
C GLY A 160 27.09 -8.79 11.61
N TYR A 161 26.06 -8.20 11.00
CA TYR A 161 26.23 -7.23 9.93
C TYR A 161 26.69 -5.87 10.47
N THR A 162 27.55 -5.19 9.72
CA THR A 162 27.97 -3.83 10.09
C THR A 162 26.92 -2.79 9.67
N PRO A 163 26.83 -1.64 10.36
CA PRO A 163 25.94 -0.55 9.96
C PRO A 163 26.15 -0.11 8.50
N ALA A 164 27.40 -0.10 8.02
CA ALA A 164 27.73 0.25 6.64
C ALA A 164 27.16 -0.74 5.61
N GLN A 165 27.21 -2.05 5.90
CA GLN A 165 26.60 -3.08 5.03
C GLN A 165 25.08 -2.91 4.97
N ILE A 166 24.45 -2.69 6.13
CA ILE A 166 22.99 -2.49 6.21
C ILE A 166 22.58 -1.23 5.43
N ALA A 167 23.34 -0.14 5.56
CA ALA A 167 23.11 1.09 4.80
C ALA A 167 23.22 0.85 3.28
N ALA A 168 24.24 0.11 2.82
CA ALA A 168 24.39 -0.24 1.41
C ALA A 168 23.18 -1.05 0.89
N MET A 169 22.74 -2.08 1.63
CA MET A 169 21.57 -2.89 1.27
C MET A 169 20.27 -2.08 1.26
N ARG A 170 20.10 -1.16 2.22
CA ARG A 170 18.97 -0.23 2.26
C ARG A 170 18.96 0.69 1.03
N THR A 171 20.11 1.21 0.60
CA THR A 171 20.20 2.04 -0.61
C THR A 171 19.74 1.27 -1.86
N VAL A 172 20.13 -0.01 -1.97
CA VAL A 172 19.65 -0.88 -3.05
C VAL A 172 18.13 -1.08 -2.95
N SER A 173 17.59 -1.35 -1.76
CA SER A 173 16.14 -1.44 -1.52
C SER A 173 15.43 -0.19 -2.00
N VAL A 174 15.85 0.99 -1.55
CA VAL A 174 15.17 2.25 -1.90
C VAL A 174 15.26 2.55 -3.40
N THR A 175 16.35 2.15 -4.06
CA THR A 175 16.44 2.29 -5.53
C THR A 175 15.38 1.44 -6.23
N LEU A 176 15.14 0.20 -5.79
CA LEU A 176 14.05 -0.63 -6.32
C LEU A 176 12.66 -0.08 -5.97
N GLU A 177 12.51 0.50 -4.79
CA GLU A 177 11.28 1.16 -4.36
C GLU A 177 10.96 2.35 -5.28
N VAL A 178 11.95 3.19 -5.57
CA VAL A 178 11.82 4.30 -6.52
C VAL A 178 11.53 3.77 -7.92
N LEU A 179 12.16 2.66 -8.34
CA LEU A 179 11.86 2.01 -9.62
C LEU A 179 10.40 1.57 -9.74
N ALA A 180 9.79 1.11 -8.65
CA ALA A 180 8.39 0.74 -8.60
C ALA A 180 7.45 1.90 -8.98
N THR A 181 7.87 3.16 -8.76
CA THR A 181 7.07 4.36 -9.12
C THR A 181 6.94 4.58 -10.62
N TRP A 182 7.83 4.01 -11.45
CA TRP A 182 7.65 4.00 -12.90
C TRP A 182 6.99 2.71 -13.38
N ILE A 183 7.37 1.56 -12.80
CA ILE A 183 6.82 0.25 -13.16
C ILE A 183 5.31 0.19 -12.86
N GLY A 184 4.88 0.74 -11.72
CA GLY A 184 3.49 0.81 -11.28
C GLY A 184 2.56 1.45 -12.33
N PRO A 185 2.70 2.76 -12.61
CA PRO A 185 1.88 3.47 -13.60
C PRO A 185 1.98 2.87 -15.00
N TRP A 186 3.17 2.41 -15.41
CA TRP A 186 3.35 1.73 -16.69
C TRP A 186 2.51 0.47 -16.80
N LEU A 187 2.53 -0.38 -15.77
CA LEU A 187 1.75 -1.63 -15.74
C LEU A 187 0.26 -1.33 -15.64
N MET A 188 -0.14 -0.38 -14.79
CA MET A 188 -1.53 0.07 -14.67
C MET A 188 -2.08 0.61 -16.00
N LYS A 189 -1.27 1.30 -16.81
CA LYS A 189 -1.67 1.76 -18.15
C LYS A 189 -1.91 0.59 -19.12
N ARG A 190 -1.18 -0.52 -18.98
CA ARG A 190 -1.30 -1.67 -19.89
C ARG A 190 -2.42 -2.64 -19.53
N ILE A 191 -2.58 -2.96 -18.25
CA ILE A 191 -3.52 -4.00 -17.80
C ILE A 191 -4.61 -3.48 -16.85
N GLY A 192 -4.61 -2.20 -16.51
CA GLY A 192 -5.53 -1.58 -15.57
C GLY A 192 -5.08 -1.71 -14.10
N PRO A 193 -5.51 -0.79 -13.21
CA PRO A 193 -5.12 -0.79 -11.79
C PRO A 193 -5.45 -2.09 -11.05
N VAL A 194 -6.63 -2.66 -11.28
CA VAL A 194 -7.08 -3.89 -10.61
C VAL A 194 -6.20 -5.09 -10.96
N ARG A 195 -5.78 -5.25 -12.22
CA ARG A 195 -4.91 -6.37 -12.65
C ARG A 195 -3.45 -6.13 -12.26
N ALA A 196 -3.00 -4.88 -12.31
CA ALA A 196 -1.68 -4.51 -11.85
C ALA A 196 -1.51 -4.82 -10.36
N GLY A 197 -2.50 -4.49 -9.52
CA GLY A 197 -2.45 -4.74 -8.09
C GLY A 197 -2.26 -6.22 -7.74
N ILE A 198 -3.02 -7.14 -8.36
CA ILE A 198 -2.85 -8.58 -8.10
C ILE A 198 -1.52 -9.12 -8.65
N TRP A 199 -1.03 -8.59 -9.77
CA TRP A 199 0.27 -8.97 -10.32
C TRP A 199 1.40 -8.59 -9.35
N PHE A 200 1.38 -7.35 -8.87
CA PHE A 200 2.35 -6.84 -7.90
C PHE A 200 2.29 -7.58 -6.56
N LEU A 201 1.09 -7.89 -6.07
CA LEU A 201 0.92 -8.64 -4.84
C LEU A 201 1.39 -10.09 -4.97
N SER A 202 1.17 -10.72 -6.12
CA SER A 202 1.69 -12.07 -6.42
C SER A 202 3.22 -12.06 -6.51
N TRP A 203 3.81 -11.03 -7.12
CA TRP A 203 5.25 -10.81 -7.14
C TRP A 203 5.82 -10.68 -5.73
N GLN A 204 5.22 -9.84 -4.90
CA GLN A 204 5.62 -9.66 -3.50
C GLN A 204 5.56 -10.99 -2.72
N LEU A 205 4.44 -11.71 -2.83
CA LEU A 205 4.26 -13.01 -2.17
C LEU A 205 5.33 -14.01 -2.63
N GLY A 206 5.59 -14.10 -3.94
CA GLY A 206 6.63 -14.98 -4.50
C GLY A 206 8.03 -14.67 -3.97
N CYS A 207 8.45 -13.40 -4.03
CA CYS A 207 9.77 -12.97 -3.54
C CYS A 207 9.96 -13.27 -2.04
N LEU A 208 8.94 -12.97 -1.22
CA LEU A 208 9.02 -13.22 0.23
C LEU A 208 8.97 -14.71 0.55
N THR A 209 8.16 -15.50 -0.17
CA THR A 209 8.11 -16.95 0.02
C THR A 209 9.47 -17.57 -0.25
N VAL A 210 10.13 -17.20 -1.37
CA VAL A 210 11.47 -17.69 -1.69
C VAL A 210 12.49 -17.25 -0.65
N GLY A 211 12.48 -15.97 -0.25
CA GLY A 211 13.42 -15.44 0.75
C GLY A 211 13.29 -16.13 2.11
N ILE A 212 12.05 -16.33 2.59
CA ILE A 212 11.77 -16.98 3.87
C ILE A 212 12.04 -18.48 3.80
N PHE A 213 11.77 -19.12 2.67
CA PHE A 213 12.12 -20.52 2.46
C PHE A 213 13.63 -20.74 2.61
N ILE A 214 14.45 -19.89 1.97
CA ILE A 214 15.91 -19.94 2.12
C ILE A 214 16.31 -19.65 3.58
N PHE A 215 15.70 -18.64 4.19
CA PHE A 215 15.94 -18.26 5.59
C PHE A 215 15.75 -19.43 6.55
N TRP A 216 14.65 -20.17 6.43
CA TRP A 216 14.36 -21.34 7.28
C TRP A 216 15.18 -22.57 6.92
N ARG A 217 15.34 -22.86 5.62
CA ARG A 217 16.03 -24.08 5.16
C ARG A 217 17.52 -24.08 5.52
N TYR A 218 18.14 -22.90 5.56
CA TYR A 218 19.56 -22.73 5.84
C TYR A 218 19.82 -22.05 7.19
N ALA A 219 18.96 -22.29 8.19
CA ALA A 219 19.09 -21.68 9.53
C ALA A 219 20.48 -21.91 10.18
N ASP A 220 21.15 -23.02 9.88
CA ASP A 220 22.50 -23.32 10.38
C ASP A 220 23.60 -22.44 9.73
N ASN A 221 23.35 -21.95 8.51
CA ASN A 221 24.29 -21.10 7.76
C ASN A 221 23.79 -19.65 7.78
N ILE A 222 24.22 -18.90 8.80
CA ILE A 222 23.72 -17.54 9.05
C ILE A 222 23.79 -16.65 7.81
N LEU A 223 24.91 -16.66 7.07
CA LEU A 223 25.11 -15.86 5.86
C LEU A 223 24.07 -16.15 4.76
N VAL A 224 23.82 -17.42 4.46
CA VAL A 224 22.88 -17.82 3.39
C VAL A 224 21.45 -17.50 3.82
N SER A 225 21.14 -17.78 5.10
CA SER A 225 19.84 -17.51 5.69
C SER A 225 19.50 -16.01 5.63
N THR A 226 20.38 -15.14 6.14
CA THR A 226 20.16 -13.69 6.15
C THR A 226 20.19 -13.08 4.75
N LEU A 227 21.04 -13.56 3.84
CA LEU A 227 21.02 -13.13 2.43
C LEU A 227 19.70 -13.47 1.73
N GLY A 228 19.16 -14.67 1.96
CA GLY A 228 17.84 -15.05 1.44
C GLY A 228 16.74 -14.08 1.90
N LEU A 229 16.76 -13.74 3.19
CA LEU A 229 15.82 -12.79 3.78
C LEU A 229 15.97 -11.37 3.20
N ILE A 230 17.22 -10.89 3.06
CA ILE A 230 17.56 -9.58 2.51
C ILE A 230 17.14 -9.47 1.05
N CYS A 231 17.55 -10.43 0.20
CA CYS A 231 17.22 -10.40 -1.21
C CYS A 231 15.71 -10.53 -1.43
N GLY A 232 15.04 -11.44 -0.72
CA GLY A 232 13.59 -11.58 -0.76
C GLY A 232 12.88 -10.29 -0.38
N SER A 233 13.32 -9.61 0.68
CA SER A 233 12.73 -8.34 1.12
C SER A 233 12.96 -7.21 0.11
N ILE A 234 14.17 -7.08 -0.45
CA ILE A 234 14.53 -6.06 -1.46
C ILE A 234 13.67 -6.22 -2.71
N PHE A 235 13.60 -7.41 -3.31
CA PHE A 235 12.83 -7.61 -4.54
C PHE A 235 11.32 -7.50 -4.31
N SER A 236 10.84 -7.86 -3.12
CA SER A 236 9.43 -7.74 -2.77
C SER A 236 8.93 -6.28 -2.75
N ARG A 237 9.83 -5.29 -2.61
CA ARG A 237 9.48 -3.86 -2.60
C ARG A 237 8.79 -3.37 -3.86
N ILE A 238 9.19 -3.91 -5.01
CA ILE A 238 8.55 -3.56 -6.29
C ILE A 238 7.07 -3.96 -6.27
N GLY A 239 6.79 -5.15 -5.73
CA GLY A 239 5.43 -5.64 -5.54
C GLY A 239 4.66 -4.81 -4.50
N LEU A 240 5.24 -4.57 -3.33
CA LEU A 240 4.60 -3.80 -2.26
C LEU A 240 4.18 -2.39 -2.72
N TRP A 241 5.09 -1.63 -3.33
CA TRP A 241 4.77 -0.27 -3.78
C TRP A 241 3.88 -0.27 -5.02
N GLY A 242 4.01 -1.27 -5.89
CA GLY A 242 3.14 -1.41 -7.05
C GLY A 242 1.68 -1.68 -6.66
N VAL A 243 1.43 -2.55 -5.68
CA VAL A 243 0.08 -2.82 -5.17
C VAL A 243 -0.48 -1.63 -4.41
N ASP A 244 0.34 -0.93 -3.62
CA ASP A 244 -0.06 0.30 -2.92
C ASP A 244 -0.53 1.38 -3.90
N LEU A 245 0.27 1.70 -4.94
CA LEU A 245 -0.13 2.64 -5.98
C LEU A 245 -1.42 2.20 -6.70
N SER A 246 -1.56 0.91 -6.97
CA SER A 246 -2.75 0.37 -7.63
C SER A 246 -4.00 0.48 -6.75
N ALA A 247 -3.89 0.15 -5.47
CA ALA A 247 -4.98 0.24 -4.51
C ALA A 247 -5.39 1.69 -4.26
N GLN A 248 -4.43 2.62 -4.14
CA GLN A 248 -4.73 4.04 -3.97
C GLN A 248 -5.52 4.61 -5.15
N VAL A 249 -5.13 4.28 -6.38
CA VAL A 249 -5.89 4.70 -7.58
C VAL A 249 -7.32 4.14 -7.54
N ILE A 250 -7.49 2.86 -7.21
CA ILE A 250 -8.83 2.23 -7.09
C ILE A 250 -9.67 2.92 -6.02
N ILE A 251 -9.10 3.18 -4.84
CA ILE A 251 -9.81 3.80 -3.71
C ILE A 251 -10.18 5.24 -4.03
N GLN A 252 -9.27 5.99 -4.63
CA GLN A 252 -9.51 7.37 -5.03
C GLN A 252 -10.65 7.45 -6.08
N GLU A 253 -10.58 6.63 -7.13
CA GLU A 253 -11.57 6.63 -8.22
C GLU A 253 -12.95 6.13 -7.78
N GLU A 254 -13.03 5.18 -6.85
CA GLU A 254 -14.30 4.51 -6.50
C GLU A 254 -14.97 4.99 -5.21
N VAL A 255 -14.25 5.66 -4.29
CA VAL A 255 -14.85 6.20 -3.05
C VAL A 255 -15.36 7.62 -3.28
N GLU A 256 -16.60 7.90 -2.85
CA GLU A 256 -17.21 9.20 -3.02
C GLU A 256 -16.43 10.30 -2.26
N ALA A 257 -16.36 11.51 -2.84
CA ALA A 257 -15.58 12.61 -2.28
C ALA A 257 -15.99 12.99 -0.84
N GLU A 258 -17.28 12.83 -0.50
CA GLU A 258 -17.81 13.05 0.85
C GLU A 258 -17.25 12.04 1.87
N ASN A 259 -17.15 10.77 1.47
CA ASN A 259 -16.76 9.65 2.33
C ASN A 259 -15.26 9.35 2.31
N ARG A 260 -14.51 9.85 1.33
CA ARG A 260 -13.09 9.51 1.11
C ARG A 260 -12.20 9.79 2.31
N GLY A 261 -12.42 10.91 2.99
CA GLY A 261 -11.67 11.26 4.20
C GLY A 261 -11.91 10.26 5.34
N ALA A 262 -13.17 9.88 5.56
CA ALA A 262 -13.54 8.89 6.59
C ALA A 262 -13.01 7.50 6.24
N PHE A 263 -13.17 7.06 4.98
CA PHE A 263 -12.67 5.78 4.50
C PHE A 263 -11.14 5.68 4.66
N SER A 264 -10.41 6.71 4.24
CA SER A 264 -8.95 6.79 4.34
C SER A 264 -8.47 6.84 5.80
N ALA A 265 -9.24 7.45 6.70
CA ALA A 265 -8.93 7.46 8.13
C ALA A 265 -9.06 6.07 8.74
N VAL A 266 -10.13 5.33 8.44
CA VAL A 266 -10.32 3.95 8.92
C VAL A 266 -9.25 3.01 8.35
N GLU A 267 -8.89 3.16 7.08
CA GLU A 267 -7.76 2.43 6.48
C GLU A 267 -6.46 2.68 7.25
N ALA A 268 -6.13 3.95 7.50
CA ALA A 268 -4.92 4.32 8.24
C ALA A 268 -4.94 3.77 9.68
N SER A 269 -6.11 3.74 10.34
CA SER A 269 -6.25 3.08 11.65
C SER A 269 -5.91 1.60 11.58
N TRP A 270 -6.38 0.87 10.57
CA TRP A 270 -6.04 -0.54 10.38
C TRP A 270 -4.55 -0.75 10.08
N GLN A 271 -3.94 0.10 9.26
CA GLN A 271 -2.49 0.08 9.00
C GLN A 271 -1.69 0.18 10.31
N ASN A 272 -2.06 1.13 11.18
CA ASN A 272 -1.41 1.29 12.50
C ASN A 272 -1.63 0.06 13.40
N VAL A 273 -2.83 -0.53 13.41
CA VAL A 273 -3.09 -1.76 14.18
C VAL A 273 -2.18 -2.90 13.72
N PHE A 274 -2.05 -3.11 12.41
CA PHE A 274 -1.21 -4.16 11.85
C PHE A 274 0.29 -3.92 12.08
N GLU A 275 0.72 -2.66 12.05
CA GLU A 275 2.08 -2.27 12.44
C GLU A 275 2.32 -2.55 13.93
N MET A 276 1.36 -2.23 14.81
CA MET A 276 1.43 -2.59 16.22
C MET A 276 1.50 -4.10 16.44
N CYS A 277 0.77 -4.91 15.65
CA CYS A 277 0.90 -6.37 15.69
C CYS A 277 2.31 -6.83 15.33
N SER A 278 2.93 -6.21 14.31
CA SER A 278 4.31 -6.48 13.92
C SER A 278 5.29 -6.20 15.08
N TYR A 279 5.22 -5.01 15.68
CA TYR A 279 6.05 -4.66 16.85
C TYR A 279 5.79 -5.55 18.06
N THR A 280 4.52 -5.86 18.35
CA THR A 280 4.15 -6.76 19.46
C THR A 280 4.75 -8.15 19.26
N SER A 281 4.78 -8.66 18.03
CA SER A 281 5.41 -9.95 17.74
C SER A 281 6.89 -9.96 18.12
N THR A 282 7.60 -8.85 17.89
CA THR A 282 9.04 -8.73 18.22
C THR A 282 9.30 -8.52 19.70
N ILE A 283 8.33 -7.98 20.44
CA ILE A 283 8.39 -7.89 21.90
C ILE A 283 8.22 -9.28 22.52
N ILE A 284 7.28 -10.08 22.01
CA ILE A 284 7.04 -11.46 22.45
C ILE A 284 8.23 -12.34 22.08
N PHE A 285 8.72 -12.23 20.85
CA PHE A 285 9.86 -12.97 20.31
C PHE A 285 11.11 -12.09 20.25
N SER A 286 11.65 -11.76 21.42
CA SER A 286 12.74 -10.77 21.57
C SER A 286 14.13 -11.28 21.16
N SER A 287 14.32 -12.61 21.09
CA SER A 287 15.62 -13.21 20.77
C SER A 287 15.82 -13.36 19.26
N PRO A 288 17.02 -13.09 18.71
CA PRO A 288 17.32 -13.27 17.28
C PRO A 288 17.08 -14.71 16.78
N SER A 289 17.25 -15.72 17.64
CA SER A 289 16.96 -17.13 17.31
C SER A 289 15.47 -17.39 17.06
N GLN A 290 14.59 -16.60 17.68
CA GLN A 290 13.13 -16.69 17.54
C GLN A 290 12.59 -15.85 16.38
N PHE A 291 13.46 -15.15 15.64
CA PHE A 291 13.06 -14.23 14.57
C PHE A 291 12.26 -14.91 13.45
N HIS A 292 12.39 -16.23 13.30
CA HIS A 292 11.55 -17.02 12.41
C HIS A 292 10.05 -16.84 12.66
N ASN A 293 9.61 -16.63 13.91
CA ASN A 293 8.19 -16.43 14.24
C ASN A 293 7.63 -15.09 13.69
N PRO A 294 8.26 -13.92 13.93
CA PRO A 294 7.90 -12.68 13.25
C PRO A 294 7.95 -12.76 11.71
N THR A 295 8.90 -13.49 11.14
CA THR A 295 8.93 -13.69 9.67
C THR A 295 7.73 -14.52 9.18
N ALA A 296 7.30 -15.53 9.94
CA ALA A 296 6.10 -16.33 9.65
C ALA A 296 4.82 -15.48 9.69
N LEU A 297 4.71 -14.59 10.68
CA LEU A 297 3.60 -13.62 10.76
C LEU A 297 3.53 -12.76 9.49
N SER A 298 4.69 -12.25 9.04
CA SER A 298 4.78 -11.38 7.87
C SER A 298 4.31 -12.07 6.59
N ILE A 299 4.79 -13.29 6.31
CA ILE A 299 4.36 -14.01 5.10
C ILE A 299 2.90 -14.44 5.15
N THR A 300 2.41 -14.77 6.34
CA THR A 300 1.00 -15.11 6.57
C THR A 300 0.11 -13.90 6.28
N ALA A 301 0.49 -12.71 6.75
CA ALA A 301 -0.22 -11.47 6.45
C ALA A 301 -0.23 -11.16 4.93
N VAL A 302 0.90 -11.33 4.25
CA VAL A 302 1.00 -11.13 2.78
C VAL A 302 0.15 -12.17 2.03
N PHE A 303 0.12 -13.42 2.48
CA PHE A 303 -0.74 -14.46 1.91
C PHE A 303 -2.23 -14.12 2.07
N PHE A 304 -2.66 -13.70 3.27
CA PHE A 304 -4.05 -13.27 3.49
C PHE A 304 -4.41 -12.03 2.66
N ALA A 305 -3.51 -11.05 2.55
CA ALA A 305 -3.69 -9.92 1.66
C ALA A 305 -3.86 -10.39 0.21
N TRP A 306 -3.04 -11.33 -0.25
CA TRP A 306 -3.15 -11.92 -1.59
C TRP A 306 -4.48 -12.65 -1.82
N VAL A 307 -4.93 -13.47 -0.87
CA VAL A 307 -6.23 -14.17 -0.95
C VAL A 307 -7.39 -13.18 -0.99
N LEU A 308 -7.36 -12.16 -0.14
CA LEU A 308 -8.40 -11.14 -0.07
C LEU A 308 -8.48 -10.33 -1.37
N TYR A 309 -7.32 -9.85 -1.86
CA TYR A 309 -7.25 -9.12 -3.13
C TYR A 309 -7.65 -10.00 -4.32
N SER A 310 -7.23 -11.28 -4.34
CA SER A 310 -7.64 -12.23 -5.37
C SER A 310 -9.16 -12.44 -5.38
N SER A 311 -9.77 -12.54 -4.21
CA SER A 311 -11.22 -12.67 -4.07
C SER A 311 -11.94 -11.44 -4.61
N PHE A 312 -11.39 -10.24 -4.39
CA PHE A 312 -11.88 -9.00 -4.98
C PHE A 312 -11.79 -9.00 -6.50
N VAL A 313 -10.63 -9.37 -7.07
CA VAL A 313 -10.45 -9.47 -8.53
C VAL A 313 -11.43 -10.48 -9.13
N LYS A 314 -11.61 -11.64 -8.49
CA LYS A 314 -12.57 -12.66 -8.92
C LYS A 314 -14.00 -12.12 -8.88
N LYS A 315 -14.41 -11.41 -7.82
CA LYS A 315 -15.75 -10.81 -7.72
C LYS A 315 -15.99 -9.74 -8.78
N ARG A 316 -14.98 -8.94 -9.12
CA ARG A 316 -15.05 -7.90 -10.15
C ARG A 316 -15.08 -8.45 -11.58
N ARG A 317 -14.43 -9.60 -11.86
CA ARG A 317 -14.21 -10.10 -13.23
C ARG A 317 -14.86 -11.44 -13.56
N GLY A 318 -15.31 -12.20 -12.57
CA GLY A 318 -15.78 -13.59 -12.74
C GLY A 318 -14.67 -14.64 -12.91
N HIS A 319 -13.45 -14.26 -13.35
CA HIS A 319 -12.32 -15.18 -13.56
C HIS A 319 -10.96 -14.53 -13.19
N LEU A 320 -10.01 -15.34 -12.67
CA LEU A 320 -8.68 -14.89 -12.21
C LEU A 320 -7.61 -14.91 -13.32
N VAL A 321 -7.73 -15.83 -14.29
CA VAL A 321 -6.73 -16.06 -15.35
C VAL A 321 -7.39 -15.85 -16.70
N HIS A 322 -6.78 -15.04 -17.56
CA HIS A 322 -7.20 -14.88 -18.94
C HIS A 322 -6.51 -15.96 -19.76
N TRP A 323 -7.22 -17.04 -20.09
CA TRP A 323 -6.77 -17.91 -21.17
C TRP A 323 -6.85 -17.10 -22.47
N PRO A 324 -5.75 -16.94 -23.23
CA PRO A 324 -5.82 -16.27 -24.52
C PRO A 324 -6.88 -16.96 -25.39
N THR A 325 -7.61 -16.18 -26.18
CA THR A 325 -8.75 -16.60 -27.01
C THR A 325 -8.43 -17.72 -28.02
N CYS A 326 -7.17 -18.15 -28.13
CA CYS A 326 -6.77 -19.32 -28.90
C CYS A 326 -6.96 -20.66 -28.16
N MET A 327 -7.24 -20.64 -26.85
CA MET A 327 -7.48 -21.82 -26.02
C MET A 327 -8.91 -21.87 -25.45
N SER A 328 -9.89 -21.20 -26.07
CA SER A 328 -11.28 -21.44 -25.70
C SER A 328 -11.69 -22.83 -26.23
N PRO A 329 -12.33 -23.68 -25.39
CA PRO A 329 -12.77 -25.01 -25.81
C PRO A 329 -13.76 -24.95 -26.98
N GLU A 330 -14.51 -23.84 -27.14
CA GLU A 330 -15.39 -23.61 -28.30
C GLU A 330 -14.62 -23.55 -29.63
N LYS A 331 -13.41 -22.95 -29.66
CA LYS A 331 -12.59 -22.94 -30.88
C LYS A 331 -11.83 -24.23 -31.08
N GLN A 332 -11.41 -24.93 -30.03
CA GLN A 332 -10.82 -26.26 -30.20
C GLN A 332 -11.83 -27.27 -30.75
N GLN A 333 -13.08 -27.19 -30.32
CA GLN A 333 -14.18 -27.99 -30.87
C GLN A 333 -14.41 -27.65 -32.35
N ALA A 334 -14.51 -26.36 -32.70
CA ALA A 334 -14.69 -25.91 -34.08
C ALA A 334 -13.52 -26.29 -35.01
N THR A 335 -12.27 -26.17 -34.55
CA THR A 335 -11.09 -26.59 -35.31
C THR A 335 -11.02 -28.12 -35.45
N MET A 336 -11.47 -28.89 -34.45
CA MET A 336 -11.54 -30.35 -34.56
C MET A 336 -12.65 -30.80 -35.50
N ASP A 337 -13.81 -30.14 -35.48
CA ASP A 337 -14.94 -30.45 -36.38
C ASP A 337 -14.59 -30.11 -37.84
N GLU A 338 -13.92 -28.98 -38.12
CA GLU A 338 -13.39 -28.66 -39.46
C GLU A 338 -12.32 -29.67 -39.93
N LEU A 339 -11.52 -30.24 -39.00
CA LEU A 339 -10.52 -31.24 -39.32
C LEU A 339 -11.13 -32.64 -39.57
N PHE A 340 -12.30 -32.92 -38.98
CA PHE A 340 -13.07 -34.14 -39.24
C PHE A 340 -13.90 -34.05 -40.54
N GLU A 341 -14.45 -32.87 -40.88
CA GLU A 341 -15.16 -32.67 -42.16
C GLU A 341 -14.22 -32.63 -43.38
N SER A 342 -12.97 -32.20 -43.21
CA SER A 342 -11.99 -32.12 -44.30
C SER A 342 -11.28 -33.45 -44.63
N MET A 343 -11.57 -34.53 -43.89
CA MET A 343 -11.15 -35.87 -44.29
C MET A 343 -12.04 -36.37 -45.44
N PRO A 344 -11.51 -36.57 -46.66
CA PRO A 344 -12.31 -37.11 -47.74
C PRO A 344 -12.75 -38.54 -47.38
N LEU A 345 -14.07 -38.75 -47.36
CA LEU A 345 -14.67 -40.08 -47.37
C LEU A 345 -14.00 -40.89 -48.48
N ARG A 346 -13.16 -41.84 -48.08
CA ARG A 346 -12.53 -42.81 -48.97
C ARG A 346 -13.66 -43.62 -49.60
N ARG A 347 -14.08 -43.17 -50.77
CA ARG A 347 -15.07 -43.79 -51.65
C ARG A 347 -14.73 -45.28 -51.81
N ARG A 348 -15.48 -46.13 -51.10
CA ARG A 348 -15.61 -47.55 -51.42
C ARG A 348 -16.59 -47.63 -52.59
N GLU A 349 -16.07 -47.45 -53.81
CA GLU A 349 -16.69 -48.00 -55.01
C GLU A 349 -16.03 -49.36 -55.27
N GLY A 350 -16.86 -50.40 -55.37
CA GLY A 350 -16.45 -51.78 -55.31
C GLY A 350 -15.96 -52.39 -56.62
N LEU A 351 -15.22 -53.48 -56.45
CA LEU A 351 -15.28 -54.71 -57.23
C LEU A 351 -14.80 -55.87 -56.34
#